data_AF-A0AAW0ID05-F1
#
_entry.id   AF-A0AAW0ID05-F1
#
_cell.length_a   1.000
_cell.length_b   1.000
_cell.length_c   1.000
_cell.angle_alpha   90.00
_cell.angle_beta   90.00
_cell.angle_gamma   90.00
#
_symmetry.space_group_name_H-M   'P 1'
#
loop_
_entity.id
_entity.type
_entity.pdbx_description
1 polymer ?
#
loop_
_entity_poly.entity_id
_entity_poly.type
_entity_poly.pdbx_seq_one_letter_code
_entity_poly.pdbx_strand_id
1 'polypeptide(L)'
;MMKIVGRHYLKICESSKSCEIDPIKLKEGDNVENNKENLHYYVDKVFNTIVGSSVSCPTVMCDIFYSLRQMATKRFPNNPHVQYSAVTSFVFLRFFAVAILSPHTFHLRPHYPDTQTIRTLTLISKTIQTLGNWETLSRRKVSL
;
A
#
# COMPACT_ATOMS: atom_id res chain seq x y z
N MET A 1 0.21 -7.35 -14.11
CA MET A 1 -0.07 -6.80 -12.76
C MET A 1 0.61 -5.45 -12.49
N MET A 2 1.95 -5.36 -12.58
CA MET A 2 2.68 -4.13 -12.19
C MET A 2 2.40 -2.89 -13.05
N LYS A 3 1.95 -3.07 -14.30
CA LYS A 3 1.49 -1.97 -15.17
C LYS A 3 0.21 -1.27 -14.68
N ILE A 4 -0.66 -1.95 -13.92
CA ILE A 4 -1.97 -1.38 -13.49
C ILE A 4 -1.77 -0.41 -12.33
N VAL A 5 -1.00 -0.84 -11.32
CA VAL A 5 -0.60 0.03 -10.22
C VAL A 5 0.28 1.17 -10.76
N GLY A 6 1.16 0.84 -11.72
CA GLY A 6 1.97 1.75 -12.52
C GLY A 6 1.27 3.01 -13.06
N ARG A 7 0.13 2.83 -13.74
CA ARG A 7 -0.60 3.95 -14.36
C ARG A 7 -1.21 4.92 -13.35
N HIS A 8 -1.53 4.46 -12.14
CA HIS A 8 -2.07 5.32 -11.09
C HIS A 8 -0.97 5.99 -10.28
N TYR A 9 0.20 5.36 -10.15
CA TYR A 9 1.40 6.05 -9.64
C TYR A 9 1.76 7.26 -10.47
N LEU A 10 1.67 7.15 -11.80
CA LEU A 10 1.93 8.27 -12.71
C LEU A 10 1.04 9.48 -12.36
N LYS A 11 -0.26 9.26 -12.11
CA LYS A 11 -1.17 10.34 -11.71
C LYS A 11 -0.82 10.98 -10.37
N ILE A 12 -0.37 10.20 -9.38
CA ILE A 12 0.09 10.73 -8.08
C ILE A 12 1.38 11.53 -8.26
N CYS A 13 2.27 11.07 -9.16
CA CYS A 13 3.51 11.73 -9.50
C CYS A 13 3.33 12.99 -10.35
N GLU A 14 2.24 13.09 -11.11
CA GLU A 14 1.86 14.28 -11.89
C GLU A 14 1.14 15.32 -11.01
N SER A 15 0.47 14.88 -9.94
CA SER A 15 -0.20 15.78 -9.02
C SER A 15 0.79 16.39 -8.01
N SER A 16 1.13 17.67 -8.18
CA SER A 16 2.03 18.44 -7.29
C SER A 16 1.43 18.77 -5.91
N LYS A 17 0.42 18.05 -5.43
CA LYS A 17 -0.25 18.35 -4.15
C LYS A 17 0.60 17.89 -2.98
N SER A 18 0.75 18.75 -1.96
CA SER A 18 1.42 18.36 -0.71
C SER A 18 0.56 17.37 0.08
N CYS A 19 1.24 16.41 0.70
CA CYS A 19 0.67 15.43 1.62
C CYS A 19 1.45 15.40 2.93
N GLU A 20 2.28 16.42 3.20
CA GLU A 20 3.09 16.46 4.42
C GLU A 20 2.19 16.68 5.63
N ILE A 21 2.35 15.80 6.61
CA ILE A 21 1.60 15.77 7.87
C ILE A 21 2.53 15.82 9.09
N ASP A 22 3.84 15.80 8.87
CA ASP A 22 4.86 15.91 9.90
C ASP A 22 4.97 17.39 10.35
N PRO A 23 4.64 17.72 11.62
CA PRO A 23 4.70 19.08 12.15
C PRO A 23 6.08 19.73 12.04
N ILE A 24 7.15 18.93 11.94
CA ILE A 24 8.53 19.42 11.83
C ILE A 24 8.89 19.79 10.38
N LYS A 25 8.17 19.23 9.40
CA LYS A 25 8.46 19.41 7.95
C LYS A 25 7.45 20.29 7.23
N LEU A 26 6.39 20.70 7.91
CA LEU A 26 5.40 21.64 7.41
C LEU A 26 6.04 23.01 7.19
N LYS A 27 5.77 23.61 6.04
CA LYS A 27 6.21 24.96 5.70
C LYS A 27 5.20 25.98 6.21
N GLU A 28 5.66 27.22 6.37
CA GLU A 28 4.78 28.33 6.71
C GLU A 28 3.71 28.50 5.60
N GLY A 29 2.43 28.44 5.98
CA GLY A 29 1.29 28.46 5.05
C GLY A 29 0.76 27.08 4.63
N ASP A 30 1.37 25.97 5.06
CA ASP A 30 0.81 24.63 4.80
C ASP A 30 -0.47 24.40 5.64
N ASN A 31 -1.51 23.91 4.98
CA ASN A 31 -2.73 23.46 5.64
C ASN A 31 -2.66 21.95 5.87
N VAL A 32 -2.38 21.56 7.12
CA VAL A 32 -2.26 20.16 7.54
C VAL A 32 -3.51 19.35 7.24
N GLU A 33 -4.69 19.95 7.40
CA GLU A 33 -5.95 19.24 7.20
C GLU A 33 -6.19 18.94 5.72
N ASN A 34 -5.92 19.92 4.85
CA ASN A 34 -5.94 19.71 3.40
C ASN A 34 -4.87 18.70 2.94
N ASN A 35 -3.69 18.68 3.57
CA ASN A 35 -2.65 17.69 3.27
C ASN A 35 -3.06 16.27 3.70
N LYS A 36 -3.76 16.11 4.82
CA LYS A 36 -4.35 14.82 5.23
C LYS A 36 -5.42 14.37 4.23
N GLU A 37 -6.30 15.26 3.79
CA GLU A 37 -7.32 14.94 2.78
C GLU A 37 -6.69 14.48 1.47
N ASN A 38 -5.64 15.17 1.01
CA ASN A 38 -4.86 14.75 -0.16
C ASN A 38 -4.24 13.36 0.03
N LEU A 39 -3.64 13.10 1.20
CA LEU A 39 -3.09 11.79 1.52
C LEU A 39 -4.17 10.70 1.53
N HIS A 40 -5.31 10.98 2.14
CA HIS A 40 -6.46 10.06 2.19
C HIS A 40 -6.97 9.72 0.79
N TYR A 41 -7.11 10.74 -0.06
CA TYR A 41 -7.52 10.57 -1.44
C TYR A 41 -6.56 9.68 -2.23
N TYR A 42 -5.24 9.89 -2.09
CA TYR A 42 -4.26 9.05 -2.79
C TYR A 42 -4.21 7.63 -2.24
N VAL A 43 -4.28 7.45 -0.92
CA VAL A 43 -4.34 6.12 -0.29
C VAL A 43 -5.56 5.35 -0.79
N ASP A 44 -6.74 5.98 -0.80
CA ASP A 44 -7.97 5.36 -1.25
C ASP A 44 -7.92 4.98 -2.74
N LYS A 45 -7.40 5.88 -3.60
CA LYS A 45 -7.18 5.58 -5.02
C LYS A 45 -6.24 4.39 -5.24
N VAL A 46 -5.11 4.35 -4.53
CA VAL A 46 -4.15 3.24 -4.63
C VAL A 46 -4.78 1.95 -4.11
N PHE A 47 -5.46 2.00 -2.97
CA PHE A 47 -6.11 0.85 -2.36
C PHE A 47 -7.19 0.24 -3.28
N ASN A 48 -8.10 1.08 -3.79
CA ASN A 48 -9.14 0.63 -4.72
C ASN A 48 -8.55 0.07 -6.02
N THR A 49 -7.42 0.62 -6.49
CA THR A 49 -6.71 0.08 -7.66
C THR A 49 -6.11 -1.29 -7.37
N ILE A 50 -5.50 -1.48 -6.20
CA ILE A 50 -4.95 -2.77 -5.79
C ILE A 50 -6.07 -3.82 -5.74
N VAL A 51 -7.16 -3.52 -5.02
CA VAL A 51 -8.31 -4.42 -4.88
C VAL A 51 -8.95 -4.72 -6.23
N GLY A 52 -9.16 -3.70 -7.07
CA GLY A 52 -9.69 -3.86 -8.43
C GLY A 52 -8.75 -4.60 -9.39
N SER A 53 -7.45 -4.63 -9.13
CA SER A 53 -6.47 -5.37 -9.94
C SER A 53 -6.43 -6.87 -9.64
N SER A 54 -7.12 -7.34 -8.60
CA SER A 54 -7.17 -8.75 -8.19
C SER A 54 -7.60 -9.68 -9.33
N VAL A 55 -8.53 -9.25 -10.19
CA VAL A 55 -9.00 -10.02 -11.36
C VAL A 55 -7.95 -10.17 -12.47
N SER A 56 -6.92 -9.30 -12.48
CA SER A 56 -5.79 -9.34 -13.42
C SER A 56 -4.52 -9.89 -12.76
N CYS A 57 -4.67 -10.60 -11.65
CA CYS A 57 -3.57 -11.26 -10.95
C CYS A 57 -3.02 -12.42 -11.79
N PRO A 58 -1.71 -12.46 -12.12
CA PRO A 58 -1.13 -13.57 -12.84
C PRO A 58 -1.27 -14.87 -12.05
N THR A 59 -1.53 -15.98 -12.74
CA THR A 59 -1.73 -17.31 -12.13
C THR A 59 -0.60 -17.68 -11.16
N VAL A 60 0.65 -17.37 -11.51
CA VAL A 60 1.81 -17.63 -10.64
C VAL A 60 1.69 -16.94 -9.27
N MET A 61 1.14 -15.73 -9.20
CA MET A 61 0.90 -15.08 -7.90
C MET A 61 -0.29 -15.70 -7.17
N CYS A 62 -1.34 -16.09 -7.89
CA CYS A 62 -2.45 -16.83 -7.29
C CYS A 62 -1.95 -18.14 -6.64
N ASP A 63 -1.03 -18.86 -7.29
CA ASP A 63 -0.44 -20.10 -6.77
C ASP A 63 0.42 -19.85 -5.52
N ILE A 64 1.19 -18.74 -5.50
CA ILE A 64 1.96 -18.33 -4.33
C ILE A 64 1.03 -17.99 -3.17
N PHE A 65 -0.04 -17.21 -3.40
CA PHE A 65 -1.00 -16.83 -2.36
C PHE A 65 -1.78 -18.03 -1.84
N TYR A 66 -2.14 -18.96 -2.73
CA TYR A 66 -2.76 -20.22 -2.38
C TYR A 66 -1.83 -21.08 -1.51
N SER A 67 -0.55 -21.19 -1.88
CA SER A 67 0.46 -21.92 -1.11
C SER A 67 0.69 -21.29 0.26
N LEU A 68 0.77 -19.97 0.34
CA LEU A 68 0.91 -19.23 1.59
C LEU A 68 -0.31 -19.44 2.50
N ARG A 69 -1.53 -19.41 1.93
CA ARG A 69 -2.77 -19.72 2.65
C ARG A 69 -2.74 -21.15 3.20
N GLN A 70 -2.39 -22.14 2.38
CA GLN A 70 -2.30 -23.54 2.79
C GLN A 70 -1.32 -23.73 3.95
N MET A 71 -0.16 -23.07 3.90
CA MET A 71 0.82 -23.08 5.00
C MET A 71 0.25 -22.44 6.28
N ALA A 72 -0.43 -21.31 6.15
CA ALA A 72 -1.07 -20.63 7.29
C ALA A 72 -2.22 -21.47 7.88
N THR A 73 -3.01 -22.15 7.06
CA THR A 73 -4.07 -23.07 7.50
C THR A 73 -3.50 -24.28 8.23
N LYS A 74 -2.40 -24.87 7.74
CA LYS A 74 -1.70 -25.95 8.45
C LYS A 74 -1.13 -25.51 9.80
N ARG A 75 -0.60 -24.29 9.87
CA ARG A 75 0.02 -23.77 11.09
C ARG A 75 -0.99 -23.24 12.12
N PHE A 76 -2.11 -22.70 11.65
CA PHE A 76 -3.16 -22.07 12.45
C PHE A 76 -4.55 -22.59 12.07
N PRO A 77 -4.84 -23.90 12.24
CA PRO A 77 -6.07 -24.53 11.75
C PRO A 77 -7.34 -23.96 12.40
N ASN A 78 -7.26 -23.58 13.67
CA ASN A 78 -8.39 -23.05 14.44
C ASN A 78 -8.54 -21.52 14.36
N ASN A 79 -7.71 -20.85 13.55
CA ASN A 79 -7.74 -19.39 13.44
C ASN A 79 -7.84 -18.95 11.97
N PRO A 80 -9.04 -19.05 11.36
CA PRO A 80 -9.25 -18.68 9.95
C PRO A 80 -8.86 -17.22 9.68
N HIS A 81 -8.96 -16.33 10.66
CA HIS A 81 -8.52 -14.95 10.53
C HIS A 81 -7.01 -14.83 10.28
N VAL A 82 -6.19 -15.60 10.99
CA VAL A 82 -4.74 -15.62 10.77
C VAL A 82 -4.40 -16.17 9.39
N GLN A 83 -5.20 -17.10 8.86
CA GLN A 83 -4.98 -17.68 7.53
C GLN A 83 -5.16 -16.65 6.42
N TYR A 84 -6.21 -15.82 6.51
CA TYR A 84 -6.41 -14.74 5.54
C TYR A 84 -5.43 -13.60 5.77
N SER A 85 -5.28 -13.14 7.01
CA SER A 85 -4.39 -12.02 7.33
C SER A 85 -2.93 -12.29 7.00
N ALA A 86 -2.41 -13.51 7.17
CA ALA A 86 -1.03 -13.81 6.81
C ALA A 86 -0.77 -13.61 5.31
N VAL A 87 -1.76 -13.92 4.48
CA VAL A 87 -1.69 -13.72 3.04
C VAL A 87 -1.83 -12.24 2.71
N THR A 88 -2.86 -11.56 3.21
CA THR A 88 -3.07 -10.12 2.93
C THR A 88 -1.91 -9.28 3.41
N SER A 89 -1.43 -9.47 4.64
CA SER A 89 -0.30 -8.69 5.17
C SER A 89 0.98 -8.95 4.37
N PHE A 90 1.28 -10.18 3.97
CA PHE A 90 2.46 -10.45 3.13
C PHE A 90 2.37 -9.76 1.78
N VAL A 91 1.21 -9.81 1.12
CA VAL A 91 1.00 -9.22 -0.20
C VAL A 91 1.05 -7.70 -0.16
N PHE A 92 0.35 -7.08 0.78
CA PHE A 92 0.34 -5.62 0.93
C PHE A 92 1.71 -5.08 1.37
N LEU A 93 2.39 -5.72 2.33
CA LEU A 93 3.67 -5.23 2.84
C LEU A 93 4.86 -5.54 1.93
N ARG A 94 4.98 -6.76 1.39
CA ARG A 94 6.18 -7.16 0.65
C ARG A 94 6.09 -6.95 -0.85
N PHE A 95 4.88 -6.95 -1.40
CA PHE A 95 4.70 -6.77 -2.83
C PHE A 95 4.27 -5.33 -3.16
N PHE A 96 3.13 -4.89 -2.63
CA PHE A 96 2.61 -3.58 -2.96
C PHE A 96 3.40 -2.43 -2.33
N ALA A 97 3.77 -2.49 -1.05
CA ALA A 97 4.53 -1.40 -0.43
C ALA A 97 5.92 -1.18 -1.07
N VAL A 98 6.59 -2.25 -1.49
CA VAL A 98 7.84 -2.19 -2.25
C VAL A 98 7.61 -1.62 -3.65
N ALA A 99 6.51 -2.00 -4.31
CA ALA A 99 6.11 -1.42 -5.59
C ALA A 99 5.76 0.08 -5.50
N ILE A 100 5.17 0.53 -4.38
CA ILE A 100 4.90 1.95 -4.10
C ILE A 100 6.22 2.73 -3.95
N LEU A 101 7.15 2.18 -3.17
CA LEU A 101 8.40 2.88 -2.81
C LEU A 101 9.44 2.89 -3.93
N SER A 102 9.41 1.93 -4.85
CA SER A 102 10.44 1.78 -5.89
C SER A 102 9.83 1.73 -7.30
N PRO A 103 9.19 2.81 -7.78
CA PRO A 103 8.56 2.83 -9.10
C PRO A 103 9.56 2.67 -10.27
N HIS A 104 10.84 3.03 -10.08
CA HIS A 104 11.89 2.88 -11.12
C HIS A 104 12.26 1.45 -11.41
N THR A 105 12.32 0.62 -10.37
CA THR A 105 12.62 -0.81 -10.49
C THR A 105 11.58 -1.53 -11.34
N PHE A 106 10.41 -0.91 -11.53
CA PHE A 106 9.31 -1.42 -12.34
C PHE A 106 9.12 -0.69 -13.67
N HIS A 107 10.10 0.15 -14.08
CA HIS A 107 10.09 0.92 -15.32
C HIS A 107 8.84 1.78 -15.50
N LEU A 108 8.26 2.27 -14.40
CA LEU A 108 7.02 3.05 -14.43
C LEU A 108 7.25 4.51 -14.87
N ARG A 109 8.49 5.00 -14.79
CA ARG A 109 8.93 6.29 -15.34
C ARG A 109 10.37 6.24 -15.84
N PRO A 110 10.72 7.11 -16.81
CA PRO A 110 12.10 7.33 -17.24
C PRO A 110 12.91 8.24 -16.31
N HIS A 111 12.29 9.00 -15.40
CA HIS A 111 12.95 10.01 -14.57
C HIS A 111 12.64 9.86 -13.08
N TYR A 112 13.63 10.12 -12.23
CA TYR A 112 13.53 10.04 -10.78
C TYR A 112 12.49 11.04 -10.23
N PRO A 113 11.55 10.63 -9.33
CA PRO A 113 10.64 11.55 -8.67
C PRO A 113 11.44 12.57 -7.88
N ASP A 114 10.94 13.78 -7.83
CA ASP A 114 11.45 14.82 -6.95
C ASP A 114 11.21 14.44 -5.47
N THR A 115 11.93 15.11 -4.57
CA THR A 115 11.91 14.84 -3.13
C THR A 115 10.51 14.89 -2.53
N GLN A 116 9.63 15.77 -3.02
CA GLN A 116 8.25 15.88 -2.55
C GLN A 116 7.44 14.64 -2.97
N THR A 117 7.55 14.20 -4.23
CA THR A 117 6.87 12.97 -4.69
C THR A 117 7.36 11.74 -3.94
N ILE A 118 8.67 11.59 -3.68
CA ILE A 118 9.21 10.48 -2.88
C ILE A 118 8.60 10.49 -1.48
N ARG A 119 8.48 11.67 -0.88
CA ARG A 119 7.91 11.84 0.44
C ARG A 119 6.44 11.43 0.46
N THR A 120 5.64 11.87 -0.51
CA THR A 120 4.24 11.48 -0.67
C THR A 120 4.08 9.97 -0.87
N LEU A 121 4.89 9.36 -1.75
CA LEU A 121 4.90 7.90 -1.96
C LEU A 121 5.28 7.15 -0.68
N THR A 122 6.24 7.67 0.09
CA THR A 122 6.63 7.10 1.37
C THR A 122 5.49 7.15 2.39
N LEU A 123 4.77 8.27 2.47
CA LEU A 123 3.61 8.41 3.35
C LEU A 123 2.49 7.45 2.94
N ILE A 124 2.16 7.37 1.65
CA ILE A 124 1.16 6.41 1.12
C ILE A 124 1.57 4.98 1.44
N SER A 125 2.84 4.62 1.21
CA SER A 125 3.36 3.28 1.51
C SER A 125 3.26 2.96 3.00
N LYS A 126 3.63 3.89 3.87
CA LYS A 126 3.49 3.72 5.32
C LYS A 126 2.02 3.56 5.73
N THR A 127 1.11 4.35 5.17
CA THR A 127 -0.33 4.23 5.47
C THR A 127 -0.89 2.89 5.02
N ILE A 128 -0.55 2.41 3.81
CA ILE A 128 -1.00 1.11 3.30
C ILE A 128 -0.40 -0.05 4.11
N GLN A 129 0.87 0.05 4.52
CA GLN A 129 1.49 -0.92 5.43
C GLN A 129 0.77 -0.94 6.79
N THR A 130 0.42 0.22 7.33
CA THR A 130 -0.37 0.32 8.56
C THR A 130 -1.76 -0.27 8.39
N LEU A 131 -2.46 -0.03 7.28
CA LEU A 131 -3.78 -0.62 7.01
C LEU A 131 -3.72 -2.15 6.93
N GLY A 132 -2.74 -2.69 6.18
CA GLY A 132 -2.52 -4.14 6.06
C GLY A 132 -2.07 -4.81 7.37
N ASN A 133 -1.51 -4.04 8.30
CA ASN A 133 -1.19 -4.49 9.66
C ASN A 133 -2.32 -4.21 10.66
N TRP A 134 -3.17 -3.20 10.46
CA TRP A 134 -4.23 -2.79 11.38
C TRP A 134 -5.43 -3.72 11.30
N GLU A 135 -5.80 -4.24 10.13
CA GLU A 135 -6.75 -5.37 10.09
C GLU A 135 -6.24 -6.56 10.93
N THR A 136 -4.92 -6.78 10.94
CA THR A 136 -4.26 -7.82 11.74
C THR A 136 -4.14 -7.47 13.24
N LEU A 137 -3.96 -6.18 13.57
CA LEU A 137 -3.63 -5.70 14.92
C LEU A 137 -4.86 -5.20 15.70
N SER A 138 -5.81 -4.54 15.04
CA SER A 138 -7.04 -4.00 15.62
C SER A 138 -7.87 -5.11 16.28
N ARG A 139 -7.93 -6.31 15.70
CA ARG A 139 -8.68 -7.43 16.30
C ARG A 139 -7.90 -8.25 17.32
N ARG A 140 -6.57 -8.13 17.42
CA ARG A 140 -5.81 -8.70 18.55
C ARG A 140 -6.16 -8.02 19.89
N LYS A 141 -6.56 -6.75 19.86
CA LYS A 141 -7.06 -6.03 21.05
C LYS A 141 -8.50 -6.38 21.44
N VAL A 142 -9.27 -7.04 20.57
CA VAL A 142 -10.66 -7.48 20.86
C VAL A 142 -10.70 -8.90 21.45
N SER A 143 -9.54 -9.53 21.66
CA SER A 143 -9.41 -10.88 22.25
C SER A 143 -8.65 -10.91 23.58
N LEU A 144 -8.59 -9.77 24.28
CA LEU A 144 -8.19 -9.68 25.69
C LEU A 144 -9.36 -9.18 26.51
#